data_AF-A0A5A7RNT1-F1
#
_entry.id   AF-A0A5A7RNT1-F1
#
_cell.length_a   1.000
_cell.length_b   1.000
_cell.length_c   1.000
_cell.angle_alpha   90.00
_cell.angle_beta   90.00
_cell.angle_gamma   90.00
#
_symmetry.space_group_name_H-M   'P 1'
#
loop_
_entity.id
_entity.type
_entity.pdbx_description
1 polymer ?
#
loop_
_entity_poly.entity_id
_entity_poly.type
_entity_poly.pdbx_seq_one_letter_code
_entity_poly.pdbx_strand_id
1 'polypeptide(L)'
;MKKIIVALVLLIMLAPPLGGNVYNIKNFEENKSRAAIDAYDFLIIAPDNWLDSLQPFVDFKETHGVKTKLVGLSECLKMNGRDDAEKVKYYIKYAYDTWGIKYVLLVGGRKPGFKERWYMPVRYVHNSFGGGFWGEPCFLSDLYFADLYDGNGKFSSWDTNENGIFGEWRNGSVDKNIDLKPDVYVGRWPARSEEEVKIVVEKTIDYEEHAHGSTWARRIVCSWRYISRISNL
;
A
#
# COMPACT_ATOMS: atom_id res chain seq x y z
N MET A 1 -18.98 8.04 82.63
CA MET A 1 -18.57 9.38 83.14
C MET A 1 -18.40 10.30 81.94
N LYS A 2 -19.10 11.44 81.94
CA LYS A 2 -18.80 12.77 81.34
C LYS A 2 -17.94 12.83 80.05
N LYS A 3 -18.25 13.56 78.97
CA LYS A 3 -19.23 14.61 78.62
C LYS A 3 -18.81 15.17 77.23
N ILE A 4 -19.75 15.76 76.46
CA ILE A 4 -19.58 16.88 75.48
C ILE A 4 -18.94 16.50 74.11
N ILE A 5 -19.63 16.46 72.96
CA ILE A 5 -20.39 17.45 72.15
C ILE A 5 -19.56 18.63 71.60
N VAL A 6 -19.18 18.56 70.31
CA VAL A 6 -19.11 19.67 69.31
C VAL A 6 -19.19 19.01 67.92
N ALA A 7 -20.34 18.87 67.23
CA ALA A 7 -21.12 19.86 66.48
C ALA A 7 -20.36 20.56 65.34
N LEU A 8 -20.47 20.06 64.10
CA LEU A 8 -20.66 20.91 62.91
C LEU A 8 -21.23 20.11 61.70
N VAL A 9 -22.53 20.30 61.45
CA VAL A 9 -23.22 20.55 60.17
C VAL A 9 -22.51 20.05 58.88
N LEU A 10 -23.05 19.16 58.03
CA LEU A 10 -24.10 19.44 57.05
C LEU A 10 -24.61 18.15 56.34
N LEU A 11 -25.93 18.02 56.32
CA LEU A 11 -26.80 17.64 55.19
C LEU A 11 -26.53 16.35 54.39
N ILE A 12 -27.42 15.38 54.62
CA ILE A 12 -27.75 14.25 53.76
C ILE A 12 -28.30 14.77 52.42
N MET A 13 -27.69 14.40 51.30
CA MET A 13 -28.33 14.35 49.99
C MET A 13 -27.99 13.01 49.30
N LEU A 14 -29.00 12.43 48.68
CA LEU A 14 -29.04 11.12 48.06
C LEU A 14 -27.94 10.88 47.03
N ALA A 15 -27.27 9.73 47.11
CA ALA A 15 -26.56 9.12 45.98
C ALA A 15 -27.08 7.68 45.77
N PRO A 16 -27.55 7.32 44.56
CA PRO A 16 -27.91 5.94 44.23
C PRO A 16 -26.67 5.02 44.22
N PRO A 17 -26.84 3.71 44.41
CA PRO A 17 -25.72 2.77 44.51
C PRO A 17 -24.93 2.75 43.19
N LEU A 18 -23.62 2.87 43.29
CA LEU A 18 -22.66 2.59 42.21
C LEU A 18 -22.75 1.11 41.85
N GLY A 19 -23.72 0.76 41.01
CA GLY A 19 -23.78 -0.51 40.32
C GLY A 19 -22.65 -0.55 39.28
N GLY A 20 -21.65 -1.39 39.52
CA GLY A 20 -20.66 -1.73 38.51
C GLY A 20 -21.35 -2.36 37.31
N ASN A 21 -21.42 -1.63 36.20
CA ASN A 21 -21.72 -2.23 34.91
C ASN A 21 -20.47 -2.97 34.44
N VAL A 22 -20.49 -4.29 34.60
CA VAL A 22 -19.68 -5.20 33.81
C VAL A 22 -20.14 -4.99 32.36
N TYR A 23 -19.39 -4.18 31.60
CA TYR A 23 -19.56 -4.11 30.15
C TYR A 23 -19.31 -5.52 29.62
N ASN A 24 -20.39 -6.16 29.17
CA ASN A 24 -20.40 -7.52 28.66
C ASN A 24 -19.53 -7.57 27.38
N ILE A 25 -18.29 -8.07 27.52
CA ILE A 25 -17.26 -8.12 26.46
C ILE A 25 -17.77 -8.87 25.21
N LYS A 26 -18.79 -9.72 25.34
CA LYS A 26 -19.43 -10.42 24.21
C LYS A 26 -20.11 -9.47 23.20
N ASN A 27 -20.64 -8.33 23.64
CA ASN A 27 -21.30 -7.37 22.75
C ASN A 27 -20.32 -6.56 21.88
N PHE A 28 -19.02 -6.56 22.22
CA PHE A 28 -17.99 -5.90 21.41
C PHE A 28 -17.49 -6.79 20.27
N GLU A 29 -17.53 -8.11 20.46
CA GLU A 29 -17.19 -9.07 19.40
C GLU A 29 -18.37 -9.34 18.45
N GLU A 30 -19.61 -9.36 18.94
CA GLU A 30 -20.79 -9.58 18.08
C GLU A 30 -21.11 -8.40 17.14
N ASN A 31 -20.84 -7.15 17.55
CA ASN A 31 -21.05 -5.96 16.71
C ASN A 31 -19.96 -5.73 15.65
N LYS A 32 -18.93 -6.58 15.59
CA LYS A 32 -18.00 -6.62 14.45
C LYS A 32 -18.64 -7.32 13.22
N SER A 33 -19.81 -7.92 13.39
CA SER A 33 -20.58 -8.52 12.30
C SER A 33 -21.85 -7.69 12.01
N ARG A 34 -22.04 -7.31 10.73
CA ARG A 34 -23.21 -6.61 10.13
C ARG A 34 -23.19 -5.07 10.02
N ALA A 35 -22.03 -4.48 9.80
CA ALA A 35 -21.92 -3.65 8.59
C ALA A 35 -21.38 -4.59 7.50
N ALA A 36 -22.04 -4.65 6.34
CA ALA A 36 -21.41 -5.31 5.20
C ALA A 36 -20.15 -4.50 4.90
N ILE A 37 -19.00 -5.01 5.31
CA ILE A 37 -17.73 -4.50 4.83
C ILE A 37 -17.76 -4.77 3.34
N ASP A 38 -17.70 -3.73 2.51
CA ASP A 38 -17.45 -3.88 1.09
C ASP A 38 -16.07 -4.53 0.95
N ALA A 39 -16.05 -5.85 0.89
CA ALA A 39 -14.84 -6.63 0.77
C ALA A 39 -14.39 -6.59 -0.69
N TYR A 40 -13.16 -6.17 -0.90
CA TYR A 40 -12.53 -6.12 -2.22
C TYR A 40 -11.27 -6.99 -2.19
N ASP A 41 -10.99 -7.69 -3.28
CA ASP A 41 -9.76 -8.46 -3.47
C ASP A 41 -8.67 -7.60 -4.10
N PHE A 42 -9.06 -6.69 -4.99
CA PHE A 42 -8.17 -5.98 -5.90
C PHE A 42 -8.44 -4.48 -5.89
N LEU A 43 -7.40 -3.68 -5.64
CA LEU A 43 -7.43 -2.23 -5.72
C LEU A 43 -6.67 -1.75 -6.97
N ILE A 44 -7.30 -0.92 -7.79
CA ILE A 44 -6.65 -0.23 -8.91
C ILE A 44 -6.63 1.26 -8.59
N ILE A 45 -5.45 1.86 -8.60
CA ILE A 45 -5.27 3.31 -8.41
C ILE A 45 -4.71 3.90 -9.71
N ALA A 46 -5.34 4.95 -10.23
CA ALA A 46 -4.94 5.59 -11.49
C ALA A 46 -5.18 7.10 -11.46
N PRO A 47 -4.53 7.90 -12.33
CA PRO A 47 -4.96 9.26 -12.62
C PRO A 47 -6.45 9.31 -12.92
N ASP A 48 -7.14 10.30 -12.35
CA ASP A 48 -8.60 10.42 -12.40
C ASP A 48 -9.15 10.48 -13.83
N ASN A 49 -8.38 11.03 -14.77
CA ASN A 49 -8.75 11.14 -16.17
C ASN A 49 -8.56 9.83 -16.98
N TRP A 50 -8.08 8.75 -16.36
CA TRP A 50 -7.90 7.45 -17.01
C TRP A 50 -8.85 6.36 -16.50
N LEU A 51 -9.72 6.69 -15.55
CA LEU A 51 -10.62 5.72 -14.93
C LEU A 51 -11.56 5.06 -15.95
N ASP A 52 -12.12 5.83 -16.87
CA ASP A 52 -13.00 5.31 -17.93
C ASP A 52 -12.30 4.26 -18.81
N SER A 53 -11.00 4.44 -19.05
CA SER A 53 -10.20 3.49 -19.84
C SER A 53 -9.89 2.19 -19.09
N LEU A 54 -9.98 2.20 -17.77
CA LEU A 54 -9.77 1.03 -16.92
C LEU A 54 -11.07 0.29 -16.61
N GLN A 55 -12.22 0.93 -16.79
CA GLN A 55 -13.52 0.32 -16.48
C GLN A 55 -13.74 -1.04 -17.18
N PRO A 56 -13.38 -1.24 -18.46
CA PRO A 56 -13.51 -2.56 -19.08
C PRO A 56 -12.72 -3.67 -18.36
N PHE A 57 -11.55 -3.33 -17.81
CA PHE A 57 -10.74 -4.28 -17.04
C PHE A 57 -11.34 -4.57 -15.67
N VAL A 58 -11.93 -3.56 -15.01
CA VAL A 58 -12.67 -3.75 -13.75
C VAL A 58 -13.86 -4.68 -13.96
N ASP A 59 -14.67 -4.41 -14.98
CA ASP A 59 -15.84 -5.23 -15.32
C ASP A 59 -15.43 -6.66 -15.67
N PHE A 60 -14.34 -6.82 -16.43
CA PHE A 60 -13.77 -8.12 -16.73
C PHE A 60 -13.35 -8.87 -15.44
N LYS A 61 -12.66 -8.22 -14.50
CA LYS A 61 -12.28 -8.86 -13.24
C LYS A 61 -13.47 -9.22 -12.35
N GLU A 62 -14.48 -8.35 -12.28
CA GLU A 62 -15.72 -8.61 -11.54
C GLU A 62 -16.51 -9.80 -12.12
N THR A 63 -16.59 -9.92 -13.45
CA THR A 63 -17.24 -11.08 -14.10
C THR A 63 -16.47 -12.39 -13.88
N HIS A 64 -15.17 -12.31 -13.59
CA HIS A 64 -14.32 -13.44 -13.22
C HIS A 64 -14.19 -13.64 -11.71
N GLY A 65 -15.07 -13.00 -10.92
CA GLY A 65 -15.17 -13.22 -9.48
C GLY A 65 -14.09 -12.55 -8.64
N VAL A 66 -13.34 -11.59 -9.19
CA VAL A 66 -12.36 -10.79 -8.45
C VAL A 66 -12.98 -9.44 -8.10
N LYS A 67 -13.27 -9.22 -6.81
CA LYS A 67 -13.87 -7.97 -6.36
C LYS A 67 -12.88 -6.81 -6.49
N THR A 68 -13.18 -5.88 -7.37
CA THR A 68 -12.24 -4.86 -7.84
C THR A 68 -12.75 -3.47 -7.53
N LYS A 69 -11.93 -2.68 -6.82
CA LYS A 69 -12.16 -1.27 -6.55
C LYS A 69 -11.26 -0.43 -7.43
N LEU A 70 -11.85 0.43 -8.26
CA LEU A 70 -11.13 1.44 -9.05
C LEU A 70 -11.21 2.80 -8.36
N VAL A 71 -10.06 3.44 -8.13
CA VAL A 71 -9.93 4.68 -7.38
C VAL A 71 -9.05 5.68 -8.13
N GLY A 72 -9.50 6.93 -8.17
CA GLY A 72 -8.72 8.06 -8.66
C GLY A 72 -7.60 8.45 -7.71
N LEU A 73 -6.43 8.79 -8.26
CA LEU A 73 -5.28 9.23 -7.47
C LEU A 73 -5.63 10.41 -6.56
N SER A 74 -6.47 11.34 -7.03
CA SER A 74 -6.90 12.50 -6.23
C SER A 74 -7.56 12.11 -4.90
N GLU A 75 -8.22 10.94 -4.83
CA GLU A 75 -8.81 10.43 -3.60
C GLU A 75 -7.73 9.97 -2.61
N CYS A 76 -6.74 9.23 -3.10
CA CYS A 76 -5.61 8.77 -2.30
C CYS A 76 -4.82 9.95 -1.72
N LEU A 77 -4.70 11.05 -2.47
CA LEU A 77 -3.97 12.24 -2.04
C LEU A 77 -4.68 13.05 -0.93
N LYS A 78 -5.89 12.66 -0.53
CA LYS A 78 -6.59 13.20 0.65
C LYS A 78 -6.08 12.59 1.97
N MET A 79 -5.34 11.48 1.91
CA MET A 79 -4.76 10.86 3.10
C MET A 79 -3.76 11.79 3.78
N ASN A 80 -3.58 11.61 5.09
CA ASN A 80 -2.58 12.36 5.85
C ASN A 80 -1.22 11.65 5.76
N GLY A 81 -0.37 12.11 4.84
CA GLY A 81 0.99 11.63 4.65
C GLY A 81 1.93 12.77 4.25
N ARG A 82 3.23 12.57 4.51
CA ARG A 82 4.30 13.55 4.30
C ARG A 82 4.45 13.97 2.83
N ASP A 83 4.25 13.02 1.93
CA ASP A 83 4.28 13.24 0.48
C ASP A 83 3.25 12.34 -0.25
N ASP A 84 3.11 12.55 -1.56
CA ASP A 84 2.11 11.85 -2.37
C ASP A 84 2.29 10.32 -2.38
N ALA A 85 3.54 9.83 -2.32
CA ALA A 85 3.80 8.39 -2.27
C ALA A 85 3.40 7.79 -0.92
N GLU A 86 3.66 8.48 0.20
CA GLU A 86 3.18 8.04 1.50
C GLU A 86 1.66 8.10 1.61
N LYS A 87 1.01 9.12 1.02
CA LYS A 87 -0.46 9.20 0.97
C LYS A 87 -1.07 8.02 0.23
N VAL A 88 -0.49 7.64 -0.92
CA VAL A 88 -0.89 6.42 -1.65
C VAL A 88 -0.68 5.17 -0.79
N LYS A 89 0.46 5.05 -0.10
CA LYS A 89 0.74 3.93 0.81
C LYS A 89 -0.28 3.86 1.95
N TYR A 90 -0.65 4.98 2.55
CA TYR A 90 -1.70 5.03 3.57
C TYR A 90 -3.07 4.64 3.02
N TYR A 91 -3.40 5.02 1.78
CA TYR A 91 -4.64 4.59 1.15
C TYR A 91 -4.67 3.07 0.92
N ILE A 92 -3.56 2.49 0.47
CA ILE A 92 -3.42 1.03 0.33
C ILE A 92 -3.57 0.36 1.70
N LYS A 93 -2.93 0.91 2.74
CA LYS A 93 -3.08 0.42 4.12
C LYS A 93 -4.53 0.47 4.59
N TYR A 94 -5.23 1.58 4.35
CA TYR A 94 -6.65 1.70 4.65
C TYR A 94 -7.45 0.61 3.94
N ALA A 95 -7.29 0.45 2.63
CA ALA A 95 -7.97 -0.57 1.86
C ALA A 95 -7.65 -1.99 2.35
N TYR A 96 -6.41 -2.26 2.77
CA TYR A 96 -6.01 -3.53 3.36
C TYR A 96 -6.73 -3.78 4.68
N ASP A 97 -6.70 -2.81 5.60
CA ASP A 97 -7.28 -2.94 6.94
C ASP A 97 -8.81 -2.99 6.93
N THR A 98 -9.44 -2.23 6.02
CA THR A 98 -10.90 -2.07 6.00
C THR A 98 -11.58 -2.98 5.01
N TRP A 99 -11.02 -3.20 3.82
CA TRP A 99 -11.66 -3.99 2.76
C TRP A 99 -11.06 -5.38 2.60
N GLY A 100 -9.86 -5.63 3.16
CA GLY A 100 -9.19 -6.92 3.06
C GLY A 100 -8.57 -7.20 1.69
N ILE A 101 -8.16 -6.15 0.96
CA ILE A 101 -7.52 -6.31 -0.36
C ILE A 101 -6.25 -7.16 -0.28
N LYS A 102 -5.97 -7.89 -1.36
CA LYS A 102 -4.75 -8.69 -1.53
C LYS A 102 -3.88 -8.17 -2.65
N TYR A 103 -4.49 -7.60 -3.68
CA TYR A 103 -3.83 -7.15 -4.90
C TYR A 103 -3.98 -5.63 -5.04
N VAL A 104 -2.93 -4.99 -5.53
CA VAL A 104 -2.90 -3.56 -5.87
C VAL A 104 -2.28 -3.39 -7.25
N LEU A 105 -2.93 -2.61 -8.11
CA LEU A 105 -2.39 -2.18 -9.38
C LEU A 105 -2.27 -0.65 -9.40
N LEU A 106 -1.02 -0.18 -9.52
CA LEU A 106 -0.70 1.22 -9.69
C LEU A 106 -0.62 1.53 -11.19
N VAL A 107 -1.53 2.36 -11.70
CA VAL A 107 -1.54 2.75 -13.11
C VAL A 107 -0.95 4.15 -13.26
N GLY A 108 0.14 4.27 -14.02
CA GLY A 108 0.81 5.52 -14.30
C GLY A 108 2.33 5.42 -14.22
N GLY A 109 2.97 5.97 -15.26
CA GLY A 109 4.41 6.04 -15.40
C GLY A 109 4.95 7.47 -15.38
N ARG A 110 6.09 7.66 -16.04
CA ARG A 110 6.79 8.94 -16.09
C ARG A 110 6.11 9.90 -17.06
N LYS A 111 5.84 11.12 -16.60
CA LYS A 111 5.35 12.21 -17.45
C LYS A 111 6.43 12.61 -18.47
N PRO A 112 6.05 13.03 -19.69
CA PRO A 112 7.01 13.55 -20.66
C PRO A 112 7.72 14.81 -20.14
N GLY A 113 8.96 14.99 -20.63
CA GLY A 113 9.81 16.15 -20.34
C GLY A 113 11.12 15.83 -19.62
N PHE A 114 11.96 16.85 -19.50
CA PHE A 114 13.28 16.77 -18.85
C PHE A 114 13.18 16.68 -17.32
N LYS A 115 12.15 17.30 -16.73
CA LYS A 115 11.90 17.20 -15.30
C LYS A 115 11.28 15.85 -14.97
N GLU A 116 11.84 15.21 -13.95
CA GLU A 116 11.31 13.98 -13.42
C GLU A 116 9.98 14.23 -12.72
N ARG A 117 8.90 13.75 -13.33
CA ARG A 117 7.53 13.86 -12.83
C ARG A 117 6.79 12.58 -13.16
N TRP A 118 5.82 12.24 -12.34
CA TRP A 118 5.10 10.97 -12.44
C TRP A 118 3.59 11.21 -12.51
N TYR A 119 2.89 10.36 -13.26
CA TYR A 119 1.43 10.29 -13.23
C TYR A 119 0.95 9.59 -11.96
N MET A 120 1.65 8.55 -11.54
CA MET A 120 1.44 7.82 -10.29
C MET A 120 2.70 7.96 -9.42
N PRO A 121 2.60 8.36 -8.15
CA PRO A 121 3.75 8.51 -7.27
C PRO A 121 4.66 7.27 -7.24
N VAL A 122 5.93 7.53 -6.98
CA VAL A 122 7.00 6.53 -6.88
C VAL A 122 7.82 6.81 -5.63
N ARG A 123 8.53 5.79 -5.12
CA ARG A 123 9.45 5.95 -3.99
C ARG A 123 10.88 5.67 -4.43
N TYR A 124 11.77 6.65 -4.20
CA TYR A 124 13.21 6.43 -4.27
C TYR A 124 13.72 5.88 -2.96
N VAL A 125 14.55 4.84 -3.05
CA VAL A 125 15.19 4.16 -1.93
C VAL A 125 16.68 4.42 -1.98
N HIS A 126 17.27 4.84 -0.86
CA HIS A 126 18.65 5.31 -0.76
C HIS A 126 19.57 4.24 -0.18
N ASN A 127 19.50 3.04 -0.74
CA ASN A 127 20.46 1.97 -0.49
C ASN A 127 21.53 1.96 -1.59
N SER A 128 22.44 2.93 -1.50
CA SER A 128 23.46 3.17 -2.52
C SER A 128 24.19 1.89 -2.94
N PHE A 129 24.20 1.60 -4.23
CA PHE A 129 25.00 0.54 -4.81
C PHE A 129 26.22 1.13 -5.54
N GLY A 130 27.40 0.64 -5.20
CA GLY A 130 28.67 1.12 -5.75
C GLY A 130 29.21 2.39 -5.09
N GLY A 131 30.49 2.68 -5.33
CA GLY A 131 31.17 3.89 -4.90
C GLY A 131 31.88 4.57 -6.08
N GLY A 132 32.10 5.89 -5.99
CA GLY A 132 32.80 6.66 -7.03
C GLY A 132 31.88 7.12 -8.18
N PHE A 133 32.46 7.33 -9.37
CA PHE A 133 31.79 7.93 -10.54
C PHE A 133 30.59 7.14 -11.09
N TRP A 134 30.43 5.87 -10.71
CA TRP A 134 29.37 4.98 -11.18
C TRP A 134 28.37 4.61 -10.07
N GLY A 135 28.41 5.31 -8.94
CA GLY A 135 27.48 5.04 -7.83
C GLY A 135 26.06 5.39 -8.24
N GLU A 136 25.12 4.48 -7.98
CA GLU A 136 23.69 4.75 -8.06
C GLU A 136 23.20 5.09 -6.65
N PRO A 137 22.97 6.38 -6.34
CA PRO A 137 22.69 6.81 -4.97
C PRO A 137 21.30 6.38 -4.50
N CYS A 138 20.36 6.17 -5.42
CA CYS A 138 19.01 5.72 -5.12
C CYS A 138 18.35 5.09 -6.36
N PHE A 139 17.31 4.29 -6.15
CA PHE A 139 16.49 3.72 -7.22
C PHE A 139 15.01 3.61 -6.81
N LEU A 140 14.15 3.38 -7.79
CA LEU A 140 12.71 3.24 -7.56
C LEU A 140 12.37 1.87 -6.95
N SER A 141 11.46 1.85 -5.99
CA SER A 141 10.96 0.62 -5.39
C SER A 141 9.46 0.65 -5.20
N ASP A 142 8.75 -0.23 -5.90
CA ASP A 142 7.32 -0.47 -5.64
C ASP A 142 7.10 -1.40 -4.43
N LEU A 143 8.14 -2.09 -3.94
CA LEU A 143 8.08 -2.84 -2.68
C LEU A 143 7.70 -1.94 -1.50
N TYR A 144 8.07 -0.65 -1.56
CA TYR A 144 7.62 0.34 -0.59
C TYR A 144 6.10 0.40 -0.43
N PHE A 145 5.33 0.23 -1.51
CA PHE A 145 3.86 0.25 -1.44
C PHE A 145 3.27 -1.08 -0.96
N ALA A 146 4.05 -2.17 -1.06
CA ALA A 146 3.62 -3.52 -0.70
C ALA A 146 3.88 -3.86 0.77
N ASP A 147 5.00 -3.40 1.33
CA ASP A 147 5.39 -3.55 2.73
C ASP A 147 4.69 -2.47 3.57
N LEU A 148 3.55 -2.81 4.17
CA LEU A 148 2.71 -1.90 4.94
C LEU A 148 3.08 -1.92 6.43
N TYR A 149 3.50 -3.07 6.94
CA TYR A 149 3.78 -3.31 8.35
C TYR A 149 5.16 -3.91 8.58
N ASP A 150 5.86 -3.41 9.60
CA ASP A 150 7.10 -4.02 10.07
C ASP A 150 6.84 -5.34 10.80
N GLY A 151 7.92 -6.04 11.14
CA GLY A 151 7.86 -7.30 11.91
C GLY A 151 7.22 -7.18 13.31
N ASN A 152 6.94 -5.96 13.79
CA ASN A 152 6.23 -5.71 15.05
C ASN A 152 4.76 -5.29 14.83
N GLY A 153 4.28 -5.28 13.59
CA GLY A 153 2.93 -4.84 13.22
C GLY A 153 2.74 -3.33 13.24
N LYS A 154 3.80 -2.53 13.25
CA LYS A 154 3.73 -1.06 13.12
C LYS A 154 3.82 -0.67 11.66
N PHE A 155 3.29 0.51 11.32
CA PHE A 155 3.39 1.01 9.95
C PHE A 155 4.85 1.13 9.50
N SER A 156 5.17 0.48 8.38
CA SER A 156 6.51 0.46 7.79
C SER A 156 6.74 1.74 7.00
N SER A 157 7.21 2.81 7.64
CA SER A 157 7.40 4.12 6.97
C SER A 157 8.54 4.13 5.96
N TRP A 158 9.48 3.17 6.08
CA TRP A 158 10.79 3.16 5.42
C TRP A 158 11.64 4.41 5.68
N ASP A 159 11.28 5.22 6.67
CA ASP A 159 12.01 6.42 7.10
C ASP A 159 11.79 6.54 8.60
N THR A 160 12.67 5.88 9.36
CA THR A 160 12.56 5.74 10.82
C THR A 160 13.24 6.86 11.59
N ASN A 161 14.13 7.60 10.92
CA ASN A 161 14.78 8.78 11.48
C ASN A 161 14.04 10.08 11.11
N GLU A 162 12.98 9.99 10.29
CA GLU A 162 12.08 11.07 9.88
C GLU A 162 12.78 12.18 9.09
N ASN A 163 13.83 11.86 8.36
CA ASN A 163 14.60 12.84 7.60
C ASN A 163 14.11 13.01 6.14
N GLY A 164 13.12 12.23 5.71
CA GLY A 164 12.57 12.24 4.35
C GLY A 164 13.41 11.51 3.31
N ILE A 165 14.41 10.73 3.74
CA ILE A 165 15.22 9.83 2.92
C ILE A 165 14.82 8.41 3.29
N PHE A 166 14.47 7.60 2.29
CA PHE A 166 13.78 6.34 2.54
C PHE A 166 14.68 5.14 2.27
N GLY A 167 14.60 4.13 3.13
CA GLY A 167 15.34 2.87 3.05
C GLY A 167 16.85 3.09 2.97
N GLU A 168 17.34 4.02 3.79
CA GLU A 168 18.74 4.41 3.81
C GLU A 168 19.65 3.24 4.21
N TRP A 169 20.64 2.97 3.36
CA TRP A 169 21.73 2.05 3.66
C TRP A 169 23.08 2.74 3.49
N ARG A 170 23.72 3.09 4.61
CA ARG A 170 25.03 3.73 4.64
C ARG A 170 25.90 3.09 5.71
N ASN A 171 26.79 2.19 5.31
CA ASN A 171 27.60 1.34 6.20
C ASN A 171 26.75 0.49 7.17
N GLY A 172 25.54 0.12 6.73
CA GLY A 172 24.52 -0.56 7.52
C GLY A 172 23.14 0.06 7.30
N SER A 173 22.11 -0.60 7.82
CA SER A 173 20.74 -0.08 7.81
C SER A 173 20.68 1.15 8.74
N VAL A 174 20.44 2.31 8.13
CA VAL A 174 20.17 3.57 8.85
C VAL A 174 18.71 3.58 9.25
N ASP A 175 17.83 3.25 8.29
CA ASP A 175 16.44 2.97 8.57
C ASP A 175 16.25 1.57 9.12
N LYS A 176 15.68 1.50 10.32
CA LYS A 176 15.53 0.25 11.08
C LYS A 176 14.16 -0.37 10.85
N ASN A 177 14.05 -1.65 11.20
CA ASN A 177 12.78 -2.40 11.21
C ASN A 177 12.07 -2.48 9.84
N ILE A 178 12.77 -2.26 8.74
CA ILE A 178 12.25 -2.59 7.41
C ILE A 178 12.47 -4.09 7.21
N ASP A 179 11.41 -4.89 7.27
CA ASP A 179 11.51 -6.35 7.15
C ASP A 179 11.45 -6.84 5.69
N LEU A 180 11.08 -5.94 4.76
CA LEU A 180 10.99 -6.18 3.30
C LEU A 180 9.97 -7.25 2.92
N LYS A 181 9.02 -7.54 3.81
CA LYS A 181 7.97 -8.53 3.56
C LYS A 181 6.73 -7.82 3.01
N PRO A 182 6.31 -8.12 1.77
CA PRO A 182 5.09 -7.53 1.23
C PRO A 182 3.86 -8.09 1.96
N ASP A 183 2.97 -7.19 2.39
CA ASP A 183 1.65 -7.51 2.95
C ASP A 183 0.58 -7.65 1.86
N VAL A 184 0.78 -6.98 0.72
CA VAL A 184 -0.08 -7.03 -0.47
C VAL A 184 0.75 -7.25 -1.74
N TYR A 185 0.15 -7.86 -2.76
CA TYR A 185 0.76 -8.00 -4.08
C TYR A 185 0.61 -6.69 -4.86
N VAL A 186 1.73 -6.03 -5.18
CA VAL A 186 1.73 -4.79 -5.96
C VAL A 186 2.23 -5.05 -7.38
N GLY A 187 1.47 -4.57 -8.36
CA GLY A 187 1.90 -4.43 -9.75
C GLY A 187 1.81 -2.97 -10.20
N ARG A 188 2.54 -2.63 -11.26
CA ARG A 188 2.46 -1.31 -11.91
C ARG A 188 2.28 -1.43 -13.42
N TRP A 189 1.33 -0.68 -13.96
CA TRP A 189 1.26 -0.39 -15.39
C TRP A 189 1.85 1.00 -15.64
N PRO A 190 3.12 1.09 -16.11
CA PRO A 190 3.82 2.37 -16.23
C PRO A 190 3.40 3.16 -17.50
N ALA A 191 2.10 3.24 -17.76
CA ALA A 191 1.52 3.95 -18.90
C ALA A 191 1.77 5.46 -18.80
N ARG A 192 2.10 6.08 -19.93
CA ARG A 192 2.42 7.50 -20.07
C ARG A 192 1.33 8.28 -20.79
N SER A 193 0.31 7.60 -21.31
CA SER A 193 -0.90 8.18 -21.87
C SER A 193 -2.12 7.29 -21.63
N GLU A 194 -3.31 7.83 -21.86
CA GLU A 194 -4.57 7.07 -21.76
C GLU A 194 -4.65 5.96 -22.82
N GLU A 195 -4.12 6.20 -24.02
CA GLU A 195 -4.08 5.22 -25.11
C GLU A 195 -3.21 4.02 -24.75
N GLU A 196 -2.07 4.24 -24.08
CA GLU A 196 -1.25 3.15 -23.56
C GLU A 196 -2.01 2.30 -22.53
N VAL A 197 -2.85 2.92 -21.70
CA VAL A 197 -3.72 2.18 -20.76
C VAL A 197 -4.69 1.30 -21.52
N LYS A 198 -5.39 1.82 -22.54
CA LYS A 198 -6.34 1.05 -23.38
C LYS A 198 -5.65 -0.16 -24.00
N ILE A 199 -4.46 0.02 -24.56
CA ILE A 199 -3.67 -1.07 -25.17
C ILE A 199 -3.32 -2.15 -24.14
N VAL A 200 -2.91 -1.77 -22.93
CA VAL A 200 -2.55 -2.75 -21.88
C VAL A 200 -3.80 -3.48 -21.36
N VAL A 201 -4.93 -2.78 -21.21
CA VAL A 201 -6.22 -3.37 -20.85
C VAL A 201 -6.64 -4.42 -21.88
N GLU A 202 -6.69 -4.05 -23.15
CA GLU A 202 -7.07 -4.94 -24.25
C GLU A 202 -6.18 -6.19 -24.30
N LYS A 203 -4.85 -6.02 -24.22
CA LYS A 203 -3.91 -7.13 -24.21
C LYS A 203 -4.07 -8.05 -23.00
N THR A 204 -4.37 -7.48 -21.83
CA THR A 204 -4.52 -8.27 -20.60
C THR A 204 -5.79 -9.11 -20.65
N ILE A 205 -6.91 -8.51 -21.07
CA ILE A 205 -8.18 -9.22 -21.25
C ILE A 205 -8.02 -10.32 -22.31
N ASP A 206 -7.48 -9.99 -23.48
CA ASP A 206 -7.27 -10.96 -24.56
C ASP A 206 -6.37 -12.13 -24.13
N TYR A 207 -5.31 -11.84 -23.37
CA TYR A 207 -4.44 -12.88 -22.83
C TYR A 207 -5.20 -13.80 -21.86
N GLU A 208 -5.97 -13.24 -20.92
CA GLU A 208 -6.68 -14.04 -19.92
C GLU A 208 -7.82 -14.88 -20.53
N GLU A 209 -8.47 -14.40 -21.59
CA GLU A 209 -9.54 -15.14 -22.27
C GLU A 209 -9.02 -16.17 -23.27
N HIS A 210 -7.99 -15.83 -24.06
CA HIS A 210 -7.64 -16.58 -25.27
C HIS A 210 -6.26 -17.26 -25.23
N ALA A 211 -5.39 -16.97 -24.25
CA ALA A 211 -4.05 -17.58 -24.23
C ALA A 211 -4.08 -19.08 -23.90
N HIS A 212 -5.06 -19.53 -23.10
CA HIS A 212 -5.16 -20.93 -22.71
C HIS A 212 -5.37 -21.84 -23.94
N GLY A 213 -4.47 -22.81 -24.12
CA GLY A 213 -4.49 -23.73 -25.26
C GLY A 213 -3.82 -23.20 -26.54
N SER A 214 -3.43 -21.92 -26.57
CA SER A 214 -2.68 -21.37 -27.70
C SER A 214 -1.29 -22.01 -27.85
N THR A 215 -0.81 -22.16 -29.08
CA THR A 215 0.50 -22.81 -29.31
C THR A 215 1.67 -21.93 -28.87
N TRP A 216 1.51 -20.60 -28.91
CA TRP A 216 2.55 -19.65 -28.52
C TRP A 216 2.74 -19.61 -26.99
N ALA A 217 1.70 -19.84 -26.19
CA ALA A 217 1.81 -19.85 -24.72
C ALA A 217 2.69 -20.98 -24.18
N ARG A 218 3.04 -21.97 -25.02
CA ARG A 218 3.96 -23.07 -24.68
C ARG A 218 5.42 -22.81 -25.08
N ARG A 219 5.72 -21.63 -25.65
CA ARG A 219 7.07 -21.27 -26.10
C ARG A 219 7.67 -20.26 -25.12
N ILE A 220 8.86 -20.56 -24.62
CA ILE A 220 9.62 -19.69 -23.72
C ILE A 220 10.94 -19.35 -24.42
N VAL A 221 11.31 -18.08 -24.39
CA VAL A 221 12.63 -17.62 -24.88
C VAL A 221 13.56 -17.51 -23.68
N CYS A 222 14.64 -18.29 -23.69
CA CYS A 222 15.71 -18.24 -22.69
C CYS A 222 16.97 -17.67 -23.33
N SER A 223 17.57 -16.65 -22.72
CA SER A 223 18.82 -16.04 -23.19
C SER A 223 19.85 -16.01 -22.06
N TRP A 224 21.10 -16.35 -22.39
CA TRP A 224 22.26 -16.32 -21.51
C TRP A 224 23.38 -15.57 -22.24
N ARG A 225 24.18 -14.78 -21.52
CA ARG A 225 25.43 -14.21 -22.03
C ARG A 225 26.64 -14.79 -21.29
N TYR A 226 27.53 -15.48 -22.01
CA TYR A 226 28.80 -15.97 -21.46
C TYR A 226 29.82 -14.83 -21.46
N ILE A 227 30.34 -14.47 -20.30
CA ILE A 227 31.45 -13.52 -20.18
C ILE A 227 32.70 -14.35 -19.86
N SER A 228 33.53 -14.63 -20.88
CA SER A 228 34.85 -15.21 -20.65
C SER A 228 35.75 -14.18 -19.98
N ARG A 229 36.32 -14.53 -18.83
CA ARG A 229 37.45 -13.78 -18.28
C ARG A 229 38.63 -13.96 -19.24
N ILE A 230 39.06 -12.88 -19.89
CA ILE A 230 40.39 -12.83 -20.49
C ILE A 230 41.36 -12.68 -19.31
N SER A 231 41.92 -13.80 -18.85
CA SER A 231 43.12 -13.78 -18.00
C SER A 231 44.32 -13.50 -18.91
N ASN A 232 44.76 -12.25 -18.98
CA ASN A 232 46.07 -11.95 -19.55
C ASN A 232 47.13 -12.37 -18.53
N LEU A 233 47.98 -13.32 -18.94
CA LEU A 233 49.32 -13.55 -18.40
C LEU A 233 50.23 -12.37 -18.77
#